data_AF-A0A5J4TI94-F1
#
_entry.id   AF-A0A5J4TI94-F1
#
_cell.length_a   1.000
_cell.length_b   1.000
_cell.length_c   1.000
_cell.angle_alpha   90.00
_cell.angle_beta   90.00
_cell.angle_gamma   90.00
#
_symmetry.space_group_name_H-M   'P 1'
#
loop_
_entity.id
_entity.type
_entity.pdbx_description
1 polymer ?
#
loop_
_entity_poly.entity_id
_entity_poly.type
_entity_poly.pdbx_seq_one_letter_code
_entity_poly.pdbx_strand_id
1 'polypeptide(L)'
;TLKKDNEKFDDSSQVIATLVPYTIASSVKSANGIHSFYYDIRTDDFLDRWFEQMFEEAKQVKKDNKYIDETIPQYFEIPVIGIGRSRNIWDQEQQPNRQW
;
A
#
# COMPACT_ATOMS: atom_id res chain seq x y z
N THR A 1 -22.91 0.98 -13.04
CA THR A 1 -23.70 -0.25 -13.26
C THR A 1 -22.82 -1.44 -13.01
N LEU A 2 -23.12 -2.25 -11.98
CA LEU A 2 -22.37 -3.48 -11.67
C LEU A 2 -22.56 -4.48 -12.82
N LYS A 3 -21.48 -4.95 -13.44
CA LYS A 3 -21.53 -6.07 -14.38
C LYS A 3 -21.32 -7.36 -13.57
N LYS A 4 -22.29 -8.26 -13.68
CA LYS A 4 -22.27 -9.57 -13.02
C LYS A 4 -21.85 -10.60 -14.06
N ASP A 5 -20.56 -10.89 -14.11
CA ASP A 5 -20.03 -11.97 -14.94
C ASP A 5 -19.91 -13.22 -14.05
N ASN A 6 -20.83 -14.17 -14.24
CA ASN A 6 -20.89 -15.42 -13.49
C ASN A 6 -19.92 -16.44 -14.11
N GLU A 7 -18.65 -16.41 -13.69
CA GLU A 7 -17.71 -17.50 -13.95
C GLU A 7 -17.84 -18.53 -12.81
N LYS A 8 -18.13 -19.80 -13.13
CA LYS A 8 -18.34 -20.86 -12.13
C LYS A 8 -16.99 -21.41 -11.66
N PHE A 9 -16.71 -21.30 -10.36
CA PHE A 9 -15.50 -21.82 -9.74
C PHE A 9 -15.90 -22.86 -8.68
N ASP A 10 -15.90 -24.16 -9.04
CA ASP A 10 -16.30 -25.31 -8.21
C ASP A 10 -17.71 -25.22 -7.55
N ASP A 11 -18.33 -26.35 -7.22
CA ASP A 11 -19.77 -26.45 -6.90
C ASP A 11 -20.25 -25.72 -5.62
N SER A 12 -19.37 -24.99 -4.94
CA SER A 12 -19.69 -24.28 -3.68
C SER A 12 -19.37 -22.78 -3.65
N SER A 13 -18.77 -22.21 -4.70
CA SER A 13 -18.35 -20.80 -4.67
C SER A 13 -19.07 -19.94 -5.73
N GLN A 14 -19.68 -18.84 -5.28
CA GLN A 14 -20.31 -17.84 -6.15
C GLN A 14 -19.66 -16.47 -5.92
N VAL A 15 -19.17 -15.83 -7.00
CA VAL A 15 -18.70 -14.44 -6.96
C VAL A 15 -19.92 -13.52 -6.99
N ILE A 16 -20.23 -12.89 -5.86
CA ILE A 16 -21.42 -12.04 -5.73
C ILE A 16 -21.19 -10.59 -6.22
N ALA A 17 -19.93 -10.13 -6.32
CA ALA A 17 -19.58 -8.83 -6.90
C ALA A 17 -18.08 -8.71 -7.22
N THR A 18 -17.76 -8.00 -8.31
CA THR A 18 -16.41 -7.52 -8.62
C THR A 18 -16.32 -6.03 -8.27
N LEU A 19 -15.52 -5.68 -7.25
CA LEU A 19 -15.22 -4.28 -6.93
C LEU A 19 -14.15 -3.74 -7.88
N VAL A 20 -14.45 -2.59 -8.50
CA VAL A 20 -13.46 -1.79 -9.22
C VAL A 20 -12.87 -0.79 -8.21
N PRO A 21 -11.57 -0.84 -7.91
CA PRO A 21 -10.96 0.16 -7.04
C PRO A 21 -11.04 1.53 -7.74
N TYR A 22 -11.43 2.57 -6.99
CA TYR A 22 -11.48 3.95 -7.50
C TYR A 22 -10.37 4.81 -6.93
N THR A 23 -9.70 4.34 -5.89
CA THR A 23 -8.65 5.09 -5.22
C THR A 23 -7.48 4.18 -4.91
N ILE A 24 -6.29 4.77 -4.92
CA ILE A 24 -5.11 4.18 -4.30
C ILE A 24 -4.86 4.91 -2.99
N ALA A 25 -4.50 4.14 -1.97
CA ALA A 25 -4.04 4.64 -0.69
C ALA A 25 -2.56 4.26 -0.56
N SER A 26 -1.73 5.21 -0.18
CA SER A 26 -0.31 4.99 0.01
C SER A 26 0.10 5.54 1.36
N SER A 27 0.95 4.79 2.07
CA SER A 27 1.53 5.20 3.34
C SER A 27 3.04 5.03 3.28
N VAL A 28 3.76 6.08 3.67
CA VAL A 28 5.23 6.12 3.74
C VAL A 28 5.63 6.30 5.20
N LYS A 29 6.59 5.51 5.66
CA LYS A 29 7.14 5.57 7.01
C LYS A 29 8.56 6.14 6.97
N SER A 30 8.81 7.18 7.75
CA SER A 30 10.14 7.74 8.01
C SER A 30 10.41 7.85 9.51
N ALA A 31 11.63 8.27 9.89
CA ALA A 31 11.98 8.57 11.28
C ALA A 31 11.09 9.67 11.90
N ASN A 32 10.50 10.53 11.05
CA ASN A 32 9.62 11.62 11.48
C ASN A 32 8.15 11.20 11.61
N GLY A 33 7.79 9.97 11.22
CA GLY A 33 6.44 9.44 11.38
C GLY A 33 5.91 8.71 10.15
N ILE A 34 4.58 8.59 10.08
CA ILE A 34 3.88 7.97 8.95
C ILE A 34 3.11 9.07 8.20
N HIS A 35 3.41 9.23 6.92
CA HIS A 35 2.65 10.09 6.01
C HIS A 35 1.75 9.22 5.13
N SER A 36 0.47 9.57 4.99
CA SER A 36 -0.48 8.83 4.16
C SER A 36 -1.21 9.75 3.22
N PHE A 37 -1.39 9.31 1.98
CA PHE A 37 -2.06 10.06 0.93
C PHE A 37 -2.90 9.14 0.02
N TYR A 38 -3.84 9.76 -0.68
CA TYR A 38 -4.85 9.07 -1.47
C TYR A 38 -5.01 9.76 -2.82
N TYR A 39 -5.15 8.96 -3.87
CA TYR A 39 -5.41 9.45 -5.22
C TYR A 39 -6.59 8.71 -5.83
N ASP A 40 -7.46 9.44 -6.53
CA ASP A 40 -8.52 8.85 -7.36
C ASP A 40 -7.90 8.43 -8.70
N ILE A 41 -8.00 7.14 -9.02
CA ILE A 41 -7.38 6.56 -10.22
C ILE A 41 -8.08 7.00 -11.51
N ARG A 42 -9.27 7.62 -11.41
CA ARG A 42 -10.03 8.18 -12.53
C ARG A 42 -9.61 9.60 -12.88
N THR A 43 -8.73 10.21 -12.08
CA THR A 43 -8.18 11.53 -12.39
C THR A 43 -7.26 11.41 -13.60
N ASP A 44 -7.39 12.34 -14.55
CA ASP A 44 -6.42 12.45 -15.65
C ASP A 44 -5.00 12.62 -15.08
N ASP A 45 -4.03 11.97 -15.71
CA ASP A 45 -2.62 11.95 -15.30
C ASP A 45 -2.39 11.44 -13.86
N PHE A 46 -3.31 10.61 -13.34
CA PHE A 46 -3.21 10.03 -11.99
C PHE A 46 -1.84 9.39 -11.74
N LEU A 47 -1.36 8.56 -12.67
CA LEU A 47 -0.11 7.83 -12.50
C LEU A 47 1.06 8.80 -12.34
N ASP A 48 1.13 9.84 -13.17
CA ASP A 48 2.23 10.80 -13.14
C ASP A 48 2.24 11.57 -11.82
N ARG A 49 1.06 12.04 -11.36
CA ARG A 49 0.93 12.73 -10.07
C ARG A 49 1.25 11.84 -8.88
N TRP A 50 0.82 10.58 -8.93
CA TRP A 50 1.11 9.61 -7.89
C TRP A 50 2.61 9.28 -7.84
N PHE A 51 3.26 9.07 -8.99
CA PHE A 51 4.70 8.86 -9.04
C PHE A 51 5.50 10.07 -8.57
N GLU A 52 5.10 11.28 -8.96
CA GLU A 52 5.75 12.50 -8.49
C GLU A 52 5.74 12.59 -6.95
N GLN A 53 4.58 12.36 -6.33
CA GLN A 53 4.48 12.32 -4.86
C GLN A 53 5.36 11.22 -4.26
N MET A 54 5.33 10.01 -4.83
CA MET A 54 6.17 8.90 -4.36
C MET A 54 7.67 9.25 -4.39
N PHE A 55 8.13 9.99 -5.40
CA PHE A 55 9.53 10.44 -5.48
C PHE A 55 9.87 11.55 -4.48
N GLU A 56 8.94 12.46 -4.19
CA GLU A 56 9.16 13.46 -3.14
C GLU A 56 9.24 12.80 -1.75
N GLU A 57 8.36 11.85 -1.46
CA GLU A 57 8.42 11.05 -0.23
C GLU A 57 9.75 10.27 -0.13
N ALA A 58 10.21 9.69 -1.24
CA ALA A 58 11.50 9.00 -1.31
C ALA A 58 12.67 9.90 -0.89
N LYS A 59 12.70 11.15 -1.39
CA LYS A 59 13.73 12.14 -1.03
C LYS A 59 13.66 12.46 0.46
N GLN A 60 12.45 12.61 1.00
CA GLN A 60 12.24 12.92 2.40
C GLN A 60 12.65 11.75 3.31
N VAL A 61 12.28 10.51 2.98
CA VAL A 61 12.71 9.30 3.68
C VAL A 61 14.23 9.18 3.71
N LYS A 62 14.90 9.42 2.58
CA LYS A 62 16.37 9.42 2.51
C LYS A 62 17.00 10.45 3.45
N LYS A 63 16.40 11.64 3.55
CA LYS A 63 16.87 12.71 4.44
C LYS A 63 16.64 12.35 5.91
N ASP A 64 15.44 11.89 6.23
CA ASP A 64 14.99 11.63 7.60
C ASP A 64 15.63 10.39 8.22
N ASN A 65 15.88 9.37 7.41
CA ASN A 65 16.47 8.11 7.85
C ASN A 65 17.99 8.09 7.71
N LYS A 66 18.63 9.22 7.41
CA LYS A 66 20.09 9.29 7.30
C LYS A 66 20.71 8.91 8.65
N TYR A 67 21.55 7.88 8.67
CA TYR A 67 22.32 7.53 9.87
C TYR A 67 23.25 8.70 10.27
N ILE A 68 23.40 8.92 11.58
CA ILE A 68 24.30 9.94 12.14
C ILE A 68 25.76 9.66 11.72
N ASP A 69 26.12 8.39 11.56
CA ASP A 69 27.42 7.96 11.06
C ASP A 69 27.40 7.83 9.53
N GLU A 70 28.15 8.72 8.85
CA GLU A 70 28.24 8.77 7.40
C GLU A 70 29.21 7.74 6.81
N THR A 71 29.97 7.03 7.64
CA THR A 71 30.93 6.00 7.17
C THR A 71 30.26 4.66 6.84
N ILE A 72 29.01 4.48 7.27
CA ILE A 72 28.21 3.29 7.02
C ILE A 72 27.48 3.45 5.68
N PRO A 73 27.68 2.54 4.70
CA PRO A 73 26.92 2.57 3.44
C PRO A 73 25.41 2.40 3.70
N GLN A 74 24.59 3.33 3.21
CA GLN A 74 23.14 3.34 3.47
C GLN A 74 22.35 2.85 2.26
N TYR A 75 21.55 1.80 2.48
CA TYR A 75 20.57 1.29 1.53
C TYR A 75 19.17 1.70 2.02
N PHE A 76 18.46 2.49 1.22
CA PHE A 76 17.10 2.93 1.55
C PHE A 76 16.12 2.08 0.76
N GLU A 77 15.59 1.04 1.39
CA GLU A 77 14.36 0.41 0.88
C GLU A 77 13.21 1.40 1.09
N ILE A 78 12.43 1.63 0.03
CA ILE A 78 11.18 2.39 0.12
C ILE A 78 10.06 1.34 0.10
N PRO A 79 9.64 0.83 1.26
CA PRO A 79 8.53 -0.10 1.29
C PRO A 79 7.25 0.66 0.90
N VAL A 80 6.73 0.38 -0.29
CA VAL A 80 5.39 0.84 -0.69
C VAL A 80 4.38 -0.12 -0.08
N ILE A 81 3.77 0.27 1.04
CA ILE A 81 2.75 -0.52 1.71
C ILE A 81 1.37 -0.02 1.24
N GLY A 82 0.75 -0.72 0.29
CA GLY A 82 -0.69 -0.64 0.03
C GLY A 82 -1.15 -0.76 -1.43
N ILE A 83 -1.52 -1.97 -1.86
CA ILE A 83 -2.59 -2.18 -2.85
C ILE A 83 -3.77 -2.76 -2.07
N GLY A 84 -4.78 -1.94 -1.79
CA GLY A 84 -5.97 -2.37 -1.06
C GLY A 84 -7.03 -2.98 -1.98
N ARG A 85 -7.40 -4.25 -1.76
CA ARG A 85 -8.82 -4.61 -1.71
C ARG A 85 -9.13 -4.92 -0.25
N SER A 86 -10.22 -4.35 0.26
CA SER A 86 -10.63 -4.39 1.68
C SER A 86 -10.60 -5.80 2.28
N ARG A 87 -9.47 -6.19 2.89
CA ARG A 87 -9.36 -7.14 4.00
C ARG A 87 -7.98 -6.94 4.62
N ASN A 88 -7.94 -6.58 5.89
CA ASN A 88 -6.72 -6.37 6.64
C ASN A 88 -5.89 -7.67 6.60
N ILE A 89 -4.71 -7.64 6.01
CA ILE A 89 -3.76 -8.76 6.00
C ILE A 89 -3.15 -8.96 7.42
N TRP A 90 -3.31 -7.98 8.31
CA TRP A 90 -2.72 -7.97 9.65
C TRP A 90 -3.52 -8.69 10.74
N ASP A 91 -4.72 -9.20 10.47
CA ASP A 91 -5.45 -10.01 11.46
C ASP A 91 -4.93 -11.45 11.56
N GLN A 92 -3.97 -11.87 10.72
CA GLN A 92 -3.41 -13.23 10.74
C GLN A 92 -1.96 -13.35 11.22
N GLU A 93 -1.19 -12.26 11.29
CA GLU A 93 0.23 -12.31 11.71
C GLU A 93 0.48 -11.92 13.18
N GLN A 94 -0.57 -11.60 13.95
CA GLN A 94 -0.49 -11.25 15.37
C GLN A 94 -1.15 -12.29 16.30
N GLN A 95 -0.94 -13.59 16.04
CA GLN A 95 -1.13 -14.61 17.07
C GLN A 95 0.22 -15.11 17.59
N PRO A 96 0.85 -14.43 18.56
CA PRO A 96 1.91 -15.04 19.32
C PRO A 96 1.33 -16.19 20.15
N ASN A 97 1.95 -17.37 20.01
CA ASN A 97 1.78 -18.55 20.85
C ASN A 97 1.35 -18.19 22.29
N ARG A 98 0.14 -18.57 22.68
CA ARG A 98 -0.21 -18.74 24.10
C ARG A 98 0.12 -20.18 24.51
N GLN A 99 1.21 -20.35 25.23
CA GLN A 99 1.40 -21.47 26.16
C GLN A 99 1.52 -20.89 27.57
N TRP A 100 0.50 -21.13 28.41
CA TRP A 100 0.57 -21.77 29.74
C TRP A 100 -0.78 -22.44 29.96
#